data_AF-A0A1A8Q1Y0-F1
#
_entry.id   AF-A0A1A8Q1Y0-F1
#
_cell.length_a   1.000
_cell.length_b   1.000
_cell.length_c   1.000
_cell.angle_alpha   90.00
_cell.angle_beta   90.00
_cell.angle_gamma   90.00
#
_symmetry.space_group_name_H-M   'P 1'
#
loop_
_entity.id
_entity.type
_entity.pdbx_description
1 polymer ?
#
loop_
_entity_poly.entity_id
_entity_poly.type
_entity_poly.pdbx_seq_one_letter_code
_entity_poly.pdbx_strand_id
1 'polypeptide(L)'
;VNCDVPSVSCEVAAKQRGVDVSQLCQNSGQCRDTGNVHECNCQVGFTGSYCEEQVDECTPNPCQNGATCTDFLGGYTCKCMPGYLGTNCSVDIN
;
A
#
# COMPACT_ATOMS: atom_id res chain seq x y z
N VAL A 1 15.08 -9.50 -22.21
CA VAL A 1 13.72 -9.00 -22.49
C VAL A 1 12.87 -9.46 -21.32
N ASN A 2 12.60 -8.60 -20.34
CA ASN A 2 11.67 -8.93 -19.26
C ASN A 2 10.27 -8.92 -19.85
N CYS A 3 9.79 -10.12 -20.19
CA CYS A 3 8.40 -10.33 -20.53
C CYS A 3 7.63 -10.51 -19.21
N ASP A 4 7.33 -9.41 -18.51
CA ASP A 4 6.13 -9.41 -17.68
C ASP A 4 4.96 -9.48 -18.65
N VAL A 5 4.56 -10.70 -19.03
CA VAL A 5 3.46 -10.93 -19.96
C VAL A 5 2.18 -10.52 -19.22
N PRO A 6 1.51 -9.42 -19.59
CA PRO A 6 0.39 -8.90 -18.82
C PRO A 6 -0.88 -9.64 -19.24
N SER A 7 -0.95 -10.96 -19.04
CA SER A 7 -2.07 -11.85 -19.37
C SER A 7 -1.80 -13.29 -18.92
N VAL A 8 -1.34 -13.48 -17.68
CA VAL A 8 -1.15 -14.82 -17.11
C VAL A 8 -1.87 -14.94 -15.77
N SER A 9 -2.37 -16.15 -15.45
CA SER A 9 -2.99 -16.47 -14.17
C SER A 9 -1.97 -16.56 -13.03
N CYS A 10 -2.46 -16.57 -11.79
CA CYS A 10 -1.67 -16.68 -10.57
C CYS A 10 -0.70 -17.86 -10.59
N GLU A 11 -1.17 -19.02 -11.06
CA GLU A 11 -0.35 -20.23 -11.15
C GLU A 11 0.82 -20.08 -12.13
N VAL A 12 0.58 -19.42 -13.26
CA VAL A 12 1.61 -19.20 -14.30
C VAL A 12 2.59 -18.13 -13.84
N ALA A 13 2.10 -17.03 -13.26
CA ALA A 13 2.94 -15.97 -12.70
C ALA A 13 3.85 -16.49 -11.57
N ALA A 14 3.30 -17.31 -10.66
CA ALA A 14 4.06 -17.93 -9.58
C ALA A 14 5.18 -18.85 -10.12
N LYS A 15 4.85 -19.71 -11.09
CA LYS A 15 5.84 -20.58 -11.75
C LYS A 15 6.93 -19.78 -12.49
N GLN A 16 6.57 -18.69 -13.15
CA GLN A 16 7.54 -17.81 -13.84
C GLN A 16 8.52 -17.16 -12.87
N ARG A 17 8.05 -16.79 -11.67
CA ARG A 17 8.87 -16.22 -10.60
C ARG A 17 9.55 -17.27 -9.72
N GLY A 18 9.24 -18.54 -9.90
CA GLY A 18 9.80 -19.65 -9.11
C GLY A 18 9.35 -19.64 -7.65
N VAL A 19 8.15 -19.13 -7.38
CA VAL A 19 7.55 -19.07 -6.03
C VAL A 19 6.23 -19.83 -5.99
N ASP A 20 5.73 -20.14 -4.80
CA ASP A 20 4.36 -20.65 -4.64
C ASP A 20 3.34 -19.53 -4.87
N VAL A 21 2.12 -19.90 -5.31
CA VAL A 21 1.02 -18.92 -5.54
C VAL A 21 0.71 -18.12 -4.27
N SER A 22 0.83 -18.74 -3.09
CA SER A 22 0.66 -18.09 -1.80
C SER A 22 1.78 -17.10 -1.44
N GLN A 23 2.92 -17.16 -2.13
CA GLN A 23 4.07 -16.27 -1.95
C GLN A 23 4.23 -15.26 -3.10
N LEU A 24 3.42 -15.41 -4.16
CA LEU A 24 3.45 -14.53 -5.32
C LEU A 24 3.16 -13.08 -4.92
N CYS A 25 2.14 -12.87 -4.09
CA CYS A 25 1.82 -11.59 -3.50
C CYS A 25 2.48 -11.49 -2.11
N GLN A 26 3.35 -10.50 -1.94
CA GLN A 26 4.09 -10.27 -0.70
C GLN A 26 3.18 -9.72 0.40
N ASN A 27 3.72 -9.64 1.63
CA ASN A 27 3.04 -9.01 2.77
C ASN A 27 1.63 -9.54 3.06
N SER A 28 1.44 -10.86 2.91
CA SER A 28 0.15 -11.54 3.07
C SER A 28 -0.92 -11.12 2.07
N GLY A 29 -0.51 -10.61 0.89
CA GLY A 29 -1.40 -10.38 -0.24
C GLY A 29 -1.97 -11.68 -0.79
N GLN A 30 -3.16 -11.62 -1.39
CA GLN A 30 -3.81 -12.77 -2.00
C GLN A 30 -3.84 -12.63 -3.51
N CYS A 31 -3.30 -13.62 -4.22
CA CYS A 31 -3.40 -13.64 -5.67
C CYS A 31 -4.81 -14.03 -6.10
N ARG A 32 -5.40 -13.25 -7.01
CA ARG A 32 -6.71 -13.51 -7.60
C ARG A 32 -6.63 -13.48 -9.12
N ASP A 33 -7.28 -14.45 -9.75
CA ASP A 33 -7.41 -14.46 -11.21
C ASP A 33 -8.61 -13.59 -11.63
N THR A 34 -8.32 -12.54 -12.42
CA THR A 34 -9.29 -11.68 -13.09
C THR A 34 -9.27 -12.00 -14.59
N GLY A 35 -9.97 -13.07 -14.96
CA GLY A 35 -9.94 -13.59 -16.33
C GLY A 35 -8.62 -14.29 -16.64
N ASN A 36 -7.89 -13.81 -17.64
CA ASN A 36 -6.55 -14.29 -17.98
C ASN A 36 -5.44 -13.45 -17.34
N VAL A 37 -5.76 -12.56 -16.39
CA VAL A 37 -4.80 -11.69 -15.71
C VAL A 37 -4.82 -12.02 -14.23
N HIS A 38 -3.66 -12.09 -13.58
CA HIS A 38 -3.55 -12.17 -12.14
C HIS A 38 -3.51 -10.77 -11.53
N GLU A 39 -4.13 -10.62 -10.38
CA GLU A 39 -4.14 -9.41 -9.58
C GLU A 39 -3.84 -9.77 -8.13
N CYS A 40 -2.88 -9.08 -7.52
CA CYS A 40 -2.62 -9.23 -6.10
C CYS A 40 -3.53 -8.31 -5.30
N ASN A 41 -4.39 -8.89 -4.47
CA ASN A 41 -5.14 -8.16 -3.47
C ASN A 41 -4.24 -7.90 -2.27
N CYS A 42 -3.76 -6.66 -2.14
CA CYS A 42 -2.85 -6.26 -1.08
C CYS A 42 -3.58 -6.05 0.24
N GLN A 43 -2.88 -6.39 1.33
CA GLN A 43 -3.31 -6.00 2.66
C GLN A 43 -3.26 -4.47 2.80
N VAL A 44 -4.03 -3.97 3.77
CA VAL A 44 -4.04 -2.55 4.11
C VAL A 44 -2.61 -2.08 4.45
N GLY A 45 -2.20 -0.94 3.89
CA GLY A 45 -0.84 -0.39 4.05
C GLY A 45 0.19 -0.92 3.04
N PHE A 46 -0.21 -1.71 2.05
CA PHE A 46 0.67 -2.18 0.97
C PHE A 46 0.11 -1.85 -0.42
N THR A 47 1.01 -1.70 -1.38
CA THR A 47 0.75 -1.38 -2.78
C THR A 47 1.80 -2.04 -3.69
N GLY A 48 1.71 -1.80 -4.99
CA GLY A 48 2.53 -2.45 -6.02
C GLY A 48 1.83 -3.66 -6.63
N SER A 49 2.36 -4.13 -7.77
CA SER A 49 1.76 -5.24 -8.53
C SER A 49 1.74 -6.55 -7.77
N TYR A 50 2.66 -6.73 -6.81
CA TYR A 50 2.81 -7.90 -5.97
C TYR A 50 2.78 -7.55 -4.48
N CYS A 51 2.21 -6.41 -4.10
CA CYS A 51 2.13 -5.94 -2.71
C CYS A 51 3.49 -5.80 -2.03
N GLU A 52 4.53 -5.49 -2.81
CA GLU A 52 5.92 -5.40 -2.39
C GLU A 52 6.27 -4.04 -1.76
N GLU A 53 5.44 -3.01 -1.99
CA GLU A 53 5.67 -1.66 -1.51
C GLU A 53 4.78 -1.41 -0.28
N GLN A 54 5.33 -0.84 0.80
CA GLN A 54 4.51 -0.24 1.84
C GLN A 54 4.00 1.11 1.35
N VAL A 55 2.73 1.39 1.59
CA VAL A 55 2.17 2.72 1.40
C VAL A 55 2.86 3.64 2.41
N ASP A 56 3.19 4.86 1.98
CA ASP A 56 3.57 5.93 2.89
C ASP A 56 2.37 6.86 3.02
N GLU A 57 1.59 6.65 4.07
CA GLU A 57 0.38 7.41 4.36
C GLU A 57 0.68 8.88 4.74
N CYS A 58 1.96 9.22 4.94
CA CYS A 58 2.45 10.60 5.08
C CYS A 58 2.84 11.24 3.75
N THR A 59 2.65 10.58 2.61
CA THR A 59 2.95 11.13 1.29
C THR A 59 1.73 11.14 0.35
N PRO A 60 1.23 12.33 -0.06
CA PRO A 60 1.65 13.67 0.38
C PRO A 60 1.28 13.94 1.84
N ASN A 61 2.03 14.81 2.54
CA ASN A 61 1.83 15.06 3.97
C ASN A 61 0.38 15.51 4.28
N PRO A 62 -0.42 14.67 4.96
CA PRO A 62 -1.80 14.98 5.27
C PRO A 62 -1.93 15.97 6.44
N CYS A 63 -0.87 16.11 7.25
CA CYS A 63 -0.87 16.95 8.44
C CYS A 63 -0.62 18.42 8.09
N GLN A 64 -1.48 19.30 8.59
CA GLN A 64 -1.45 20.74 8.32
C GLN A 64 -0.80 21.53 9.47
N ASN A 65 -0.58 22.83 9.24
CA ASN A 65 -0.18 23.79 10.27
C ASN A 65 1.11 23.42 11.03
N GLY A 66 2.08 22.84 10.30
CA GLY A 66 3.37 22.43 10.87
C GLY A 66 3.29 21.19 11.78
N ALA A 67 2.17 20.45 11.74
CA ALA A 67 2.05 19.19 12.45
C ALA A 67 3.01 18.13 11.89
N THR A 68 3.48 17.25 12.79
CA THR A 68 4.36 16.14 12.41
C THR A 68 3.52 14.92 12.04
N CYS A 69 3.71 14.40 10.82
CA CYS A 69 3.09 13.15 10.40
C CYS A 69 3.91 11.95 10.89
N THR A 70 3.21 10.92 11.36
CA THR A 70 3.79 9.61 11.69
C THR A 70 2.99 8.55 10.97
N ASP A 71 3.66 7.88 10.04
CA ASP A 71 3.15 6.76 9.27
C ASP A 71 3.03 5.51 10.16
N PHE A 72 2.00 4.70 9.93
CA PHE A 72 1.84 3.37 10.47
C PHE A 72 1.14 2.47 9.45
N LEU A 73 1.29 1.16 9.59
CA LEU A 73 0.71 0.22 8.63
C LEU A 73 -0.81 0.44 8.46
N GLY A 74 -1.21 0.98 7.31
CA GLY A 74 -2.60 1.23 6.98
C GLY A 74 -3.17 2.59 7.39
N GLY A 75 -2.35 3.54 7.83
CA GLY A 75 -2.81 4.87 8.20
C GLY A 75 -1.71 5.81 8.69
N TYR A 76 -2.12 6.98 9.16
CA TYR A 76 -1.20 7.99 9.69
C TYR A 76 -1.78 8.67 10.92
N THR A 77 -0.90 9.24 11.75
CA THR A 77 -1.28 10.13 12.84
C THR A 77 -0.56 11.46 12.70
N CYS A 78 -1.30 12.55 12.91
CA CYS A 78 -0.74 13.90 12.99
C CYS A 78 -0.56 14.33 14.44
N LYS A 79 0.67 14.69 14.81
CA LYS A 79 0.95 15.37 16.08
C LYS A 79 0.78 16.87 15.89
N CYS A 80 -0.36 17.39 16.36
CA CYS A 80 -0.70 18.80 16.23
C CYS A 80 0.18 19.72 17.08
N MET A 81 0.46 20.90 16.54
CA MET A 81 1.07 22.00 17.29
C MET A 81 0.03 22.61 18.26
N PRO A 82 0.45 23.23 19.37
CA PRO A 82 -0.47 23.93 20.28
C PRO A 82 -1.35 24.94 19.53
N GLY A 83 -2.65 24.92 19.79
CA GLY A 83 -3.63 25.76 19.08
C GLY A 83 -4.29 25.11 17.86
N TYR A 84 -3.90 23.88 17.50
CA TYR A 84 -4.52 23.15 16.39
C TYR A 84 -5.10 21.79 16.83
N LEU A 85 -6.23 21.40 16.20
CA LEU A 85 -6.94 20.13 16.45
C LEU A 85 -7.45 19.49 15.14
N GLY A 86 -7.99 18.28 15.30
CA GLY A 86 -8.53 17.44 14.21
C GLY A 86 -7.52 16.40 13.72
N THR A 87 -7.99 15.40 12.97
CA THR A 87 -7.15 14.30 12.44
C THR A 87 -5.93 14.82 11.66
N ASN A 88 -6.13 15.93 10.93
CA ASN A 88 -5.09 16.54 10.09
C ASN A 88 -4.54 17.83 10.69
N CYS A 89 -4.87 18.14 11.94
CA CYS A 89 -4.49 19.39 12.62
C CYS A 89 -4.90 20.66 11.86
N SER A 90 -6.04 20.60 11.13
CA SER A 90 -6.52 21.69 10.27
C SER A 90 -7.42 22.69 10.99
N VAL A 91 -7.86 22.40 12.22
CA VAL A 91 -8.77 23.26 12.99
C VAL A 91 -7.95 24.14 13.92
N ASP A 92 -7.99 25.46 13.72
CA ASP A 92 -7.43 26.45 14.65
C ASP A 92 -8.41 26.69 15.81
N ILE A 93 -7.90 26.79 17.04
CA ILE A 93 -8.69 26.99 18.27
C ILE A 93 -8.24 28.19 19.10
N ASN A 94 -7.37 29.05 18.56
CA ASN A 94 -6.88 30.25 19.25
C ASN A 94 -7.65 31.52 18.88
#